data_AF-A0A660E636-F1
#
_entry.id   AF-A0A660E636-F1
#
_cell.length_a   1.000
_cell.length_b   1.000
_cell.length_c   1.000
_cell.angle_alpha   90.00
_cell.angle_beta   90.00
_cell.angle_gamma   90.00
#
_symmetry.space_group_name_H-M   'P 1'
#
loop_
_entity.id
_entity.type
_entity.pdbx_description
1 polymer ?
#
loop_
_entity_poly.entity_id
_entity_poly.type
_entity_poly.pdbx_seq_one_letter_code
_entity_poly.pdbx_strand_id
1 'polypeptide(L)' 'MKKVTSAIAKKNINQLLTIVNQSHDTIEVENPNTQDSAVMVSMKDWLQIVATLGKQNQHDMEFS' A
#
# COMPACT_ATOMS: atom_id res chain seq x y z
N MET A 1 2.08 -7.20 7.43
CA MET A 1 2.63 -6.63 6.18
C MET A 1 3.74 -7.57 5.70
N LYS A 2 3.65 -8.06 4.46
CA LYS A 2 4.70 -8.91 3.85
C LYS A 2 5.78 -8.02 3.24
N LYS A 3 7.05 -8.41 3.26
CA LYS A 3 8.16 -7.66 2.67
C LYS A 3 8.84 -8.48 1.57
N VAL A 4 9.13 -7.86 0.43
CA VAL A 4 9.86 -8.45 -0.70
C VAL A 4 10.86 -7.45 -1.26
N THR A 5 11.93 -7.94 -1.87
CA THR A 5 12.87 -7.07 -2.60
C THR A 5 12.32 -6.70 -3.97
N SER A 6 12.78 -5.58 -4.51
CA SER A 6 12.43 -5.09 -5.85
C SER A 6 12.72 -6.12 -6.96
N ALA A 7 13.76 -6.94 -6.80
CA ALA A 7 14.09 -8.04 -7.71
C ALA A 7 13.02 -9.16 -7.67
N ILE A 8 12.58 -9.56 -6.46
CA ILE A 8 11.50 -10.55 -6.31
C ILE A 8 10.18 -9.99 -6.84
N ALA A 9 9.90 -8.70 -6.57
CA ALA A 9 8.70 -8.04 -7.05
C ALA A 9 8.61 -8.01 -8.58
N LYS A 10 9.71 -7.64 -9.25
CA LYS A 10 9.79 -7.66 -10.72
C LYS A 10 9.53 -9.04 -11.31
N LYS A 11 10.08 -10.09 -10.69
CA LYS A 11 9.92 -11.47 -11.17
C LYS A 11 8.49 -12.01 -10.98
N ASN A 12 7.78 -11.58 -9.94
CA ASN A 12 6.51 -12.18 -9.52
C ASN A 12 5.32 -11.22 -9.51
N ILE A 13 5.37 -10.14 -10.31
CA ILE A 13 4.40 -9.03 -10.22
C ILE A 13 2.93 -9.48 -10.30
N ASN A 14 2.60 -10.42 -11.19
CA ASN A 14 1.22 -10.92 -11.34
C ASN A 14 0.69 -11.65 -10.09
N GLN A 15 1.54 -12.44 -9.44
CA GLN A 15 1.18 -13.14 -8.21
C GLN A 15 0.97 -12.14 -7.08
N LEU A 16 1.87 -11.15 -6.97
CA LEU A 16 1.76 -10.12 -5.95
C LEU A 16 0.51 -9.26 -6.17
N LEU A 17 0.17 -8.91 -7.42
CA LEU A 17 -1.08 -8.22 -7.77
C LEU A 17 -2.32 -9.05 -7.39
N THR A 18 -2.26 -10.37 -7.54
CA THR A 18 -3.34 -11.26 -7.11
C THR A 18 -3.50 -11.23 -5.59
N ILE A 19 -2.39 -11.32 -4.85
CA ILE A 19 -2.38 -11.27 -3.39
C ILE A 19 -2.98 -9.96 -2.88
N VAL A 20 -2.50 -8.80 -3.35
CA VAL A 20 -2.99 -7.51 -2.82
C VAL A 20 -4.47 -7.27 -3.15
N ASN A 21 -4.94 -7.71 -4.32
CA ASN A 21 -6.33 -7.49 -4.73
C ASN A 21 -7.32 -8.48 -4.12
N GLN A 22 -6.91 -9.72 -3.84
CA GLN A 22 -7.83 -10.75 -3.31
C GLN A 22 -7.72 -10.95 -1.80
N SER A 23 -6.51 -10.88 -1.25
CA SER A 23 -6.26 -11.11 0.17
C SER A 23 -6.34 -9.82 1.00
N HIS A 24 -6.50 -8.65 0.36
CA HIS A 24 -6.42 -7.33 1.01
C HIS A 24 -5.11 -7.13 1.80
N ASP A 25 -4.08 -7.90 1.46
CA ASP A 25 -2.76 -7.85 2.06
C ASP A 25 -1.99 -6.63 1.52
N THR A 26 -1.20 -6.00 2.40
CA THR A 26 -0.21 -5.00 2.00
C THR A 26 1.18 -5.63 1.88
N ILE A 27 1.88 -5.26 0.82
CA ILE A 27 3.23 -5.76 0.53
C ILE A 27 4.19 -4.58 0.45
N GLU A 28 5.20 -4.58 1.31
CA GLU A 28 6.34 -3.68 1.21
C GLU A 28 7.34 -4.20 0.18
N VAL A 29 7.74 -3.35 -0.75
CA VAL A 29 8.72 -3.62 -1.80
C VAL A 29 9.92 -2.72 -1.56
N GLU A 30 11.01 -3.30 -1.07
CA GLU A 30 12.24 -2.57 -0.80
C GLU A 30 13.25 -2.70 -1.94
N ASN A 31 13.98 -1.62 -2.24
CA ASN A 31 15.14 -1.71 -3.12
C ASN A 31 16.40 -1.91 -2.28
N PRO A 32 17.03 -3.09 -2.26
CA PRO A 32 18.20 -3.33 -1.39
C PRO A 32 19.44 -2.50 -1.78
N ASN A 33 19.44 -1.89 -2.98
CA ASN A 33 20.52 -1.03 -3.43
C ASN A 33 20.34 0.44 -3.01
N THR A 34 19.16 0.81 -2.52
CA THR A 34 18.86 2.15 -1.99
C THR A 34 18.22 2.01 -0.60
N GLN A 35 17.86 3.12 0.05
CA GLN A 35 17.04 3.07 1.27
C GLN A 35 15.54 3.23 0.96
N ASP A 36 15.18 3.09 -0.31
CA ASP A 36 13.81 3.34 -0.76
C ASP A 36 12.95 2.10 -0.58
N SER A 37 11.71 2.34 -0.16
CA SER A 37 10.68 1.32 -0.03
C SER A 37 9.35 1.85 -0.55
N ALA A 38 8.57 0.99 -1.18
CA ALA A 38 7.23 1.30 -1.66
C ALA A 38 6.24 0.28 -1.09
N VAL A 39 5.01 0.72 -0.82
CA VAL A 39 3.93 -0.18 -0.38
C VAL A 39 3.00 -0.44 -1.55
N MET A 40 2.78 -1.71 -1.84
CA MET A 40 1.77 -2.18 -2.77
C MET A 40 0.50 -2.57 -2.01
N VAL A 41 -0.62 -2.04 -2.47
CA VAL A 41 -1.95 -2.14 -1.86
C VAL A 41 -3.00 -2.21 -2.96
N SER A 42 -4.18 -2.79 -2.67
CA SER A 42 -5.28 -2.75 -3.63
C SER A 42 -5.81 -1.32 -3.83
N MET A 43 -6.30 -1.03 -5.03
CA MET A 43 -6.90 0.29 -5.32
C MET A 43 -8.12 0.56 -4.44
N LYS A 44 -8.92 -0.47 -4.13
CA LYS A 44 -10.09 -0.36 -3.26
C LYS A 44 -9.69 0.08 -1.85
N ASP A 45 -8.69 -0.58 -1.28
CA ASP A 45 -8.25 -0.30 0.08
C ASP A 45 -7.54 1.06 0.15
N TRP A 46 -6.77 1.42 -0.89
CA TRP A 46 -6.20 2.76 -1.02
C TRP A 46 -7.27 3.86 -1.03
N LEU A 47 -8.32 3.70 -1.83
CA LEU A 47 -9.43 4.67 -1.88
C LEU A 47 -10.15 4.78 -0.53
N GLN A 48 -10.32 3.68 0.20
CA GLN A 48 -10.90 3.70 1.55
C GLN A 48 -10.02 4.48 2.53
N ILE A 49 -8.70 4.22 2.54
CA ILE A 49 -7.74 4.94 3.38
C ILE A 49 -7.77 6.44 3.10
N VAL A 50 -7.68 6.84 1.83
CA VAL A 50 -7.71 8.26 1.44
C VAL A 50 -9.04 8.91 1.79
N ALA A 51 -10.17 8.21 1.60
CA ALA A 51 -11.48 8.72 1.99
C ALA A 51 -11.60 8.91 3.51
N THR A 52 -11.04 8.00 4.31
CA THR A 52 -11.03 8.16 5.77
C THR A 52 -10.14 9.32 6.22
N LEU A 53 -8.96 9.49 5.62
CA LEU A 53 -8.07 10.61 5.93
C LEU A 53 -8.70 11.96 5.56
N GLY A 54 -9.39 12.03 4.41
CA GLY A 54 -10.12 13.24 4.00
C GLY A 54 -11.26 13.61 4.96
N LYS A 55 -11.93 12.62 5.55
CA LYS A 55 -12.99 12.85 6.55
C LYS A 55 -12.43 13.22 7.93
N GLN A 56 -11.29 12.65 8.32
CA GLN A 56 -10.64 12.96 9.58
C GLN A 56 -10.22 14.44 9.65
N ASN A 57 -9.73 15.00 8.54
CA ASN A 57 -9.44 16.43 8.42
C ASN A 57 -10.69 17.33 8.51
N GLN A 58 -11.90 16.83 8.21
CA GLN A 58 -13.13 17.62 8.38
C GLN A 58 -13.56 17.70 9.85
N HIS A 59 -13.47 16.61 10.62
CA HIS A 59 -13.81 16.63 12.05
C HIS A 59 -12.83 17.48 12.89
N ASP A 60 -11.55 17.52 12.52
CA ASP A 60 -10.56 18.35 13.24
C ASP A 60 -10.74 19.87 12.99
N MET A 61 -11.42 20.26 11.91
CA MET A 61 -11.75 21.67 11.63
C MET A 61 -13.04 22.16 12.29
N GLU A 62 -13.90 21.27 12.80
CA GLU A 62 -15.18 21.64 13.45
C GLU A 62 -15.03 21.95 14.95
N PHE A 63 -13.82 21.86 15.50
CA PHE A 63 -13.50 22.16 16.91
C PHE A 63 -12.56 23.38 17.11
N SER A 64 -12.44 24.29 16.13
CA SER A 64 -11.71 25.56 16.28
C SER A 64 -12.63 26.77 16.46
#